data_AF-A0A7W6N8M7-F1
#
_entry.id   AF-A0A7W6N8M7-F1
#
_cell.length_a   1.000
_cell.length_b   1.000
_cell.length_c   1.000
_cell.angle_alpha   90.00
_cell.angle_beta   90.00
_cell.angle_gamma   90.00
#
_symmetry.space_group_name_H-M   'P 1'
#
loop_
_entity.id
_entity.type
_entity.pdbx_description
1 polymer ?
#
loop_
_entity_poly.entity_id
_entity_poly.type
_entity_poly.pdbx_seq_one_letter_code
_entity_poly.pdbx_strand_id
1 'polypeptide(L)'
;MSSTSHLDLPLLAAAQAQKHVTHNEALAALDALVQLAVKERGRISPPASPEEGARFLVGAAATGAFAGQEGKIALFDLGTWRFFTPRPGWLAYVEAEDLFVVFDGTGWKKSGSVPEQIQNLQRLGLGTTADGLNRLSAKLNAALFAALPFEEGGSGDLRFVLNKSQEANVLSQLYQRGFSGRAETGLIGNDDFGIRVSDDGSTWRDAMRIDRNTGIASFPAGLSGVPRPNLLINAAFLVNQRKYPGGALFAGMYGFDRWKAGPGGCIVSRAADGTISLTGTLEQVIEVAQAMEIGAASFAGMTLTLSVESPSVPLSVWIGSQAATIPAGTGRCSATVTLGGSETGNLVVRLQSSEACSFKFIKLECGAFATPWAAVPLDVDELRCRRYYQRIPVSSGTPAQLGVLGQRSGTNAIDFVVSLPVAMRADPAVLSSGFAWASTTPSGNQAGFYNVGTAAWSTLSGALTVTTAVPSSPNCAILRLQAGTTFGGSAGSVGNLYMGSSAYIAFQAEI
;
A
#
# COMPACT_ATOMS: atom_id res chain seq x y z
N MET A 1 34.27 19.07 -82.77
CA MET A 1 33.23 19.46 -81.80
C MET A 1 33.21 20.98 -81.68
N SER A 2 32.02 21.58 -81.56
CA SER A 2 31.82 23.02 -81.30
C SER A 2 31.39 23.31 -79.85
N SER A 3 31.01 22.30 -79.08
CA SER A 3 30.64 22.38 -77.67
C SER A 3 31.10 21.16 -76.87
N THR A 4 31.03 21.22 -75.54
CA THR A 4 31.35 20.11 -74.62
C THR A 4 30.19 19.11 -74.48
N SER A 5 30.48 17.89 -74.05
CA SER A 5 29.54 16.75 -74.16
C SER A 5 28.40 16.75 -73.13
N HIS A 6 28.56 17.33 -71.94
CA HIS A 6 27.56 17.24 -70.86
C HIS A 6 26.77 18.52 -70.62
N LEU A 7 27.44 19.66 -70.70
CA LEU A 7 26.91 20.99 -70.36
C LEU A 7 26.73 21.89 -71.59
N ASP A 8 27.03 21.37 -72.79
CA ASP A 8 26.93 22.08 -74.07
C ASP A 8 27.68 23.44 -74.07
N LEU A 9 28.86 23.48 -73.43
CA LEU A 9 29.65 24.71 -73.32
C LEU A 9 30.35 24.99 -74.65
N PRO A 10 30.18 26.19 -75.25
CA PRO A 10 30.81 26.52 -76.54
C PRO A 10 32.34 26.50 -76.48
N LEU A 11 32.98 25.87 -77.47
CA LEU A 11 34.44 25.83 -77.60
C LEU A 11 34.97 26.97 -78.48
N LEU A 12 36.16 27.47 -78.16
CA LEU A 12 36.84 28.50 -78.96
C LEU A 12 37.42 27.90 -80.25
N ALA A 13 37.15 28.55 -81.38
CA ALA A 13 37.73 28.19 -82.68
C ALA A 13 39.24 28.46 -82.76
N ALA A 14 39.94 27.74 -83.65
CA ALA A 14 41.38 27.89 -83.82
C ALA A 14 41.76 29.29 -84.33
N ALA A 15 42.75 29.93 -83.69
CA ALA A 15 43.28 31.25 -84.03
C ALA A 15 44.80 31.34 -83.73
N GLN A 16 45.43 32.47 -84.09
CA GLN A 16 46.86 32.73 -83.82
C GLN A 16 47.22 32.62 -82.33
N ALA A 17 48.35 31.98 -82.03
CA ALA A 17 48.94 31.75 -80.69
C ALA A 17 48.27 30.71 -79.78
N GLN A 18 47.49 29.76 -80.30
CA GLN A 18 47.06 28.52 -79.61
C GLN A 18 46.35 28.68 -78.24
N LYS A 19 45.89 29.89 -77.87
CA LYS A 19 45.17 30.15 -76.59
C LYS A 19 43.91 29.29 -76.42
N HIS A 20 43.24 28.95 -77.52
CA HIS A 20 42.07 28.09 -77.56
C HIS A 20 42.34 26.69 -76.98
N VAL A 21 43.58 26.17 -77.08
CA VAL A 21 43.94 24.84 -76.57
C VAL A 21 43.75 24.80 -75.04
N THR A 22 44.47 25.66 -74.31
CA THR A 22 44.41 25.69 -72.84
C THR A 22 43.03 26.03 -72.28
N HIS A 23 42.26 26.88 -72.97
CA HIS A 23 40.93 27.26 -72.51
C HIS A 23 39.90 26.15 -72.77
N ASN A 24 39.91 25.55 -73.95
CA ASN A 24 39.02 24.43 -74.26
C ASN A 24 39.33 23.21 -73.37
N GLU A 25 40.60 22.99 -73.02
CA GLU A 25 40.98 21.97 -72.04
C GLU A 25 40.36 22.21 -70.65
N ALA A 26 40.32 23.47 -70.20
CA ALA A 26 39.69 23.85 -68.94
C ALA A 26 38.16 23.70 -68.99
N LEU A 27 37.52 24.06 -70.11
CA LEU A 27 36.08 23.86 -70.31
C LEU A 27 35.71 22.37 -70.31
N ALA A 28 36.51 21.53 -70.97
CA ALA A 28 36.30 20.08 -70.96
C ALA A 28 36.50 19.48 -69.55
N ALA A 29 37.45 20.01 -68.75
CA ALA A 29 37.60 19.60 -67.36
C ALA A 29 36.41 20.01 -66.48
N LEU A 30 35.86 21.22 -66.68
CA LEU A 30 34.65 21.68 -65.99
C LEU A 30 33.44 20.83 -66.38
N ASP A 31 33.25 20.56 -67.66
CA ASP A 31 32.18 19.71 -68.19
C ASP A 31 32.20 18.28 -67.59
N ALA A 32 33.40 17.74 -67.40
CA ALA A 32 33.58 16.42 -66.80
C ALA A 32 33.16 16.37 -65.32
N LEU A 33 33.48 17.42 -64.57
CA LEU A 33 33.48 17.43 -63.10
C LEU A 33 32.27 18.14 -62.48
N VAL A 34 31.69 19.13 -63.16
CA VAL A 34 30.48 19.81 -62.71
C VAL A 34 29.28 18.90 -62.99
N GLN A 35 28.40 18.72 -61.99
CA GLN A 35 27.33 17.71 -62.04
C GLN A 35 27.87 16.32 -62.41
N LEU A 36 28.92 15.89 -61.70
CA LEU A 36 29.58 14.62 -61.93
C LEU A 36 28.59 13.45 -61.79
N ALA A 37 28.31 12.80 -62.92
CA ALA A 37 27.55 11.55 -63.00
C ALA A 37 28.42 10.52 -63.72
N VAL A 38 28.54 9.33 -63.13
CA VAL A 38 29.33 8.22 -63.68
C VAL A 38 28.42 7.03 -63.93
N LYS A 39 28.65 6.30 -65.03
CA LYS A 39 27.84 5.11 -65.37
C LYS A 39 27.93 4.04 -64.27
N GLU A 40 29.15 3.77 -63.80
CA GLU A 40 29.40 2.85 -62.69
C GLU A 40 30.68 3.21 -61.96
N ARG A 41 30.83 2.67 -60.74
CA ARG A 41 32.05 2.75 -59.96
C ARG A 41 32.73 1.40 -59.82
N GLY A 42 34.05 1.40 -59.73
CA GLY A 42 34.83 0.17 -59.60
C GLY A 42 35.16 -0.50 -60.94
N ARG A 43 35.03 0.21 -62.07
CA ARG A 43 35.35 -0.33 -63.40
C ARG A 43 36.85 -0.60 -63.50
N ILE A 44 37.25 -1.85 -63.77
CA ILE A 44 38.66 -2.26 -63.83
C ILE A 44 39.25 -2.30 -65.25
N SER A 45 38.45 -2.15 -66.31
CA SER A 45 38.91 -2.09 -67.70
C SER A 45 38.03 -1.16 -68.54
N PRO A 46 38.59 -0.41 -69.51
CA PRO A 46 37.79 0.44 -70.38
C PRO A 46 36.79 -0.41 -71.20
N PRO A 47 35.56 0.08 -71.45
CA PRO A 47 34.64 -0.57 -72.39
C PRO A 47 35.27 -0.75 -73.78
N ALA A 48 34.88 -1.80 -74.51
CA ALA A 48 35.39 -2.05 -75.86
C ALA A 48 34.99 -0.96 -76.86
N SER A 49 33.82 -0.34 -76.65
CA SER A 49 33.28 0.76 -77.46
C SER A 49 32.73 1.84 -76.51
N PRO A 50 33.59 2.68 -75.90
CA PRO A 50 33.13 3.74 -75.03
C PRO A 50 32.46 4.84 -75.85
N GLU A 51 31.32 5.33 -75.35
CA GLU A 51 30.64 6.49 -75.91
C GLU A 51 31.39 7.77 -75.50
N GLU A 52 31.37 8.76 -76.39
CA GLU A 52 31.91 10.08 -76.11
C GLU A 52 31.20 10.70 -74.90
N GLY A 53 31.96 11.23 -73.95
CA GLY A 53 31.42 11.73 -72.68
C GLY A 53 31.21 10.66 -71.61
N ALA A 54 31.42 9.37 -71.88
CA ALA A 54 31.24 8.34 -70.86
C ALA A 54 32.22 8.54 -69.68
N ARG A 55 31.65 8.59 -68.46
CA ARG A 55 32.38 8.78 -67.21
C ARG A 55 32.30 7.54 -66.33
N PHE A 56 33.43 7.13 -65.74
CA PHE A 56 33.55 5.97 -64.85
C PHE A 56 34.42 6.29 -63.64
N LEU A 57 34.16 5.67 -62.49
CA LEU A 57 35.14 5.63 -61.39
C LEU A 57 35.99 4.37 -61.53
N VAL A 58 37.30 4.56 -61.71
CA VAL A 58 38.24 3.47 -61.95
C VAL A 58 38.42 2.65 -60.66
N GLY A 59 38.19 1.34 -60.77
CA GLY A 59 38.34 0.38 -59.68
C GLY A 59 39.79 0.04 -59.36
N ALA A 60 39.98 -0.72 -58.28
CA ALA A 60 41.28 -1.29 -57.95
C ALA A 60 41.69 -2.36 -58.98
N ALA A 61 43.01 -2.57 -59.15
CA ALA A 61 43.57 -3.51 -60.13
C ALA A 61 43.15 -3.20 -61.58
N ALA A 62 43.27 -1.93 -61.97
CA ALA A 62 42.85 -1.48 -63.28
C ALA A 62 43.77 -2.01 -64.40
N THR A 63 43.20 -2.24 -65.59
CA THR A 63 43.86 -2.87 -66.73
C THR A 63 43.62 -2.06 -68.01
N GLY A 64 44.39 -2.36 -69.06
CA GLY A 64 44.30 -1.65 -70.34
C GLY A 64 44.60 -0.16 -70.18
N ALA A 65 43.78 0.70 -70.79
CA ALA A 65 43.93 2.15 -70.69
C ALA A 65 43.70 2.70 -69.26
N PHE A 66 43.11 1.91 -68.35
CA PHE A 66 42.87 2.32 -66.97
C PHE A 66 44.03 1.97 -66.03
N ALA A 67 45.02 1.18 -66.48
CA ALA A 67 46.15 0.77 -65.66
C ALA A 67 46.92 1.97 -65.08
N GLY A 68 47.12 1.99 -63.77
CA GLY A 68 47.80 3.10 -63.06
C GLY A 68 46.93 4.34 -62.82
N GLN A 69 45.62 4.25 -63.07
CA GLN A 69 44.64 5.33 -62.85
C GLN A 69 43.57 4.97 -61.82
N GLU A 70 43.87 4.04 -60.91
CA GLU A 70 42.96 3.55 -59.87
C GLU A 70 42.42 4.71 -59.01
N GLY A 71 41.12 4.68 -58.71
CA GLY A 71 40.45 5.69 -57.88
C GLY A 71 40.19 7.03 -58.57
N LYS A 72 40.65 7.24 -59.81
CA LYS A 72 40.36 8.44 -60.60
C LYS A 72 39.01 8.36 -61.31
N ILE A 73 38.51 9.52 -61.73
CA ILE A 73 37.38 9.62 -62.67
C ILE A 73 37.96 9.54 -64.07
N ALA A 74 37.55 8.53 -64.84
CA ALA A 74 37.88 8.39 -66.25
C ALA A 74 36.77 9.02 -67.10
N LEU A 75 37.13 9.89 -68.03
CA LEU A 75 36.26 10.47 -69.07
C LEU A 75 36.77 10.02 -70.43
N PHE A 76 35.89 9.50 -71.29
CA PHE A 76 36.21 9.30 -72.70
C PHE A 76 35.92 10.58 -73.49
N ASP A 77 36.97 11.22 -74.01
CA ASP A 77 36.94 12.51 -74.68
C ASP A 77 37.91 12.53 -75.88
N LEU A 78 37.46 13.01 -77.03
CA LEU A 78 38.15 13.09 -78.31
C LEU A 78 38.82 11.76 -78.72
N GLY A 79 38.15 10.64 -78.47
CA GLY A 79 38.67 9.30 -78.76
C GLY A 79 39.78 8.82 -77.80
N THR A 80 40.03 9.53 -76.71
CA THR A 80 41.06 9.21 -75.71
C THR A 80 40.49 9.22 -74.29
N TRP A 81 41.19 8.58 -73.35
CA TRP A 81 40.81 8.62 -71.93
C TRP A 81 41.52 9.75 -71.20
N ARG A 82 40.75 10.59 -70.52
CA ARG A 82 41.22 11.63 -69.60
C ARG A 82 40.90 11.23 -68.17
N PHE A 83 41.83 11.49 -67.25
CA PHE A 83 41.70 11.07 -65.86
C PHE A 83 41.77 12.25 -64.90
N PHE A 84 40.83 12.32 -63.97
CA PHE A 84 40.75 13.36 -62.95
C PHE A 84 40.92 12.75 -61.55
N THR A 85 41.86 13.27 -60.78
CA THR A 85 42.09 12.85 -59.40
C THR A 85 41.05 13.52 -58.49
N PRO A 86 40.17 12.74 -57.80
CA PRO A 86 39.19 13.32 -56.89
C PRO A 86 39.85 13.97 -55.67
N ARG A 87 39.19 15.00 -55.13
CA ARG A 87 39.60 15.66 -53.88
C ARG A 87 38.53 15.44 -52.81
N PRO A 88 38.90 15.45 -51.51
CA PRO A 88 37.93 15.33 -50.42
C PRO A 88 36.75 16.30 -50.62
N GLY A 89 35.53 15.79 -50.47
CA GLY A 89 34.29 16.55 -50.64
C GLY A 89 33.69 16.56 -52.04
N TRP A 90 34.33 15.94 -53.04
CA TRP A 90 33.71 15.74 -54.36
C TRP A 90 32.49 14.84 -54.26
N LEU A 91 31.40 15.22 -54.92
CA LEU A 91 30.14 14.48 -55.00
C LEU A 91 29.97 13.92 -56.41
N ALA A 92 29.59 12.65 -56.53
CA ALA A 92 29.25 12.02 -57.80
C ALA A 92 27.93 11.25 -57.68
N TYR A 93 27.09 11.29 -58.70
CA TYR A 93 25.97 10.37 -58.85
C TYR A 93 26.45 9.12 -59.61
N VAL A 94 26.15 7.93 -59.08
CA VAL A 94 26.50 6.65 -59.71
C VAL A 94 25.24 6.04 -60.30
N GLU A 95 25.12 6.08 -61.63
CA GLU A 95 23.90 5.66 -62.34
C GLU A 95 23.55 4.20 -62.09
N ALA A 96 24.54 3.30 -62.12
CA ALA A 96 24.32 1.86 -61.86
C ALA A 96 23.83 1.52 -60.44
N GLU A 97 23.98 2.43 -59.46
CA GLU A 97 23.57 2.21 -58.06
C GLU A 97 22.42 3.13 -57.62
N ASP A 98 21.97 4.06 -58.48
CA ASP A 98 20.96 5.08 -58.18
C ASP A 98 21.20 5.83 -56.85
N LEU A 99 22.44 6.25 -56.61
CA LEU A 99 22.82 6.95 -55.38
C LEU A 99 23.96 7.96 -55.59
N PHE A 100 24.08 8.89 -54.65
CA PHE A 100 25.21 9.80 -54.58
C PHE A 100 26.34 9.20 -53.72
N VAL A 101 27.58 9.45 -54.14
CA VAL A 101 28.80 9.16 -53.38
C VAL A 101 29.61 10.42 -53.14
N VAL A 102 30.25 10.51 -51.97
CA VAL A 102 31.19 11.56 -51.59
C VAL A 102 32.60 10.96 -51.44
N PHE A 103 33.61 11.63 -51.98
CA PHE A 103 35.01 11.24 -51.78
C PHE A 103 35.52 11.75 -50.43
N ASP A 104 35.93 10.85 -49.54
CA ASP A 104 36.37 11.20 -48.16
C ASP A 104 37.87 11.53 -48.05
N GLY A 105 38.59 11.47 -49.17
CA GLY A 105 40.05 11.62 -49.24
C GLY A 105 40.81 10.31 -49.38
N THR A 106 40.16 9.18 -49.10
CA THR A 106 40.70 7.83 -49.27
C THR A 106 39.89 6.98 -50.26
N GLY A 107 38.58 7.21 -50.35
CA GLY A 107 37.68 6.51 -51.27
C GLY A 107 36.30 7.16 -51.39
N TRP A 108 35.47 6.61 -52.28
CA TRP A 108 34.10 7.05 -52.51
C TRP A 108 33.11 6.34 -51.56
N LYS A 109 32.41 7.09 -50.70
CA LYS A 109 31.42 6.59 -49.73
C LYS A 109 30.01 7.03 -50.14
N LYS A 110 28.97 6.23 -49.83
CA LYS A 110 27.57 6.63 -50.10
C LYS A 110 27.25 7.91 -49.32
N SER A 111 26.77 8.96 -49.98
CA SER A 111 26.28 10.17 -49.31
C SER A 111 24.80 9.99 -49.00
N GLY A 112 24.42 9.99 -47.72
CA GLY A 112 23.03 9.78 -47.29
C GLY A 112 22.75 8.47 -46.55
N SER A 113 23.78 7.70 -46.16
CA SER A 113 23.56 6.73 -45.09
C SER A 113 23.13 7.50 -43.84
N VAL A 114 21.92 7.19 -43.34
CA VAL A 114 21.61 7.33 -41.92
C VAL A 114 22.84 6.82 -41.19
N PRO A 115 23.41 7.56 -40.22
CA PRO A 115 24.59 7.08 -39.52
C PRO A 115 24.28 5.68 -39.01
N GLU A 116 25.07 4.68 -39.45
CA GLU A 116 24.92 3.30 -38.94
C GLU A 116 25.03 3.29 -37.41
N GLN A 117 25.68 4.31 -36.85
CA GLN A 117 25.72 4.61 -35.43
C GLN A 117 25.55 6.11 -35.18
N ILE A 118 24.59 6.47 -34.33
CA ILE A 118 24.49 7.80 -33.71
C ILE A 118 24.88 7.62 -32.24
N GLN A 119 26.03 8.17 -31.84
CA GLN A 119 26.54 8.07 -30.47
C GLN A 119 26.69 9.45 -29.84
N ASN A 120 26.67 9.52 -28.50
CA ASN A 120 26.85 10.74 -27.71
C ASN A 120 25.85 11.87 -28.02
N LEU A 121 24.65 11.52 -28.52
CA LEU A 121 23.59 12.47 -28.74
C LEU A 121 23.13 13.04 -27.39
N GLN A 122 23.33 14.34 -27.18
CA GLN A 122 22.98 14.97 -25.90
C GLN A 122 21.47 15.12 -25.70
N ARG A 123 20.71 15.29 -26.79
CA ARG A 123 19.25 15.46 -26.78
C ARG A 123 18.61 14.87 -28.04
N LEU A 124 17.49 14.18 -27.88
CA LEU A 124 16.67 13.65 -28.96
C LEU A 124 15.19 13.99 -28.73
N GLY A 125 14.64 14.83 -29.61
CA GLY A 125 13.23 15.20 -29.62
C GLY A 125 12.49 14.58 -30.81
N LEU A 126 11.44 13.81 -30.55
CA LEU A 126 10.57 13.22 -31.59
C LEU A 126 9.19 13.89 -31.54
N GLY A 127 8.87 14.73 -32.53
CA GLY A 127 7.61 15.49 -32.55
C GLY A 127 7.50 16.57 -31.45
N THR A 128 8.59 16.83 -30.73
CA THR A 128 8.69 17.84 -29.67
C THR A 128 10.16 18.24 -29.46
N THR A 129 10.40 19.33 -28.73
CA THR A 129 11.76 19.75 -28.35
C THR A 129 12.19 19.04 -27.07
N ALA A 130 13.37 18.42 -27.07
CA ALA A 130 14.00 17.88 -25.87
C ALA A 130 14.72 18.98 -25.08
N ASP A 131 14.57 18.96 -23.76
CA ASP A 131 15.13 19.97 -22.86
C ASP A 131 16.30 19.41 -22.01
N GLY A 132 16.78 20.18 -21.03
CA GLY A 132 17.91 19.78 -20.18
C GLY A 132 17.58 18.65 -19.20
N LEU A 133 16.31 18.55 -18.82
CA LEU A 133 15.76 17.53 -17.93
C LEU A 133 15.31 16.30 -18.73
N ASN A 134 14.48 16.52 -19.75
CA ASN A 134 13.92 15.49 -20.65
C ASN A 134 14.78 15.36 -21.92
N ARG A 135 16.01 14.87 -21.75
CA ARG A 135 16.99 14.76 -22.86
C ARG A 135 16.54 13.82 -23.96
N LEU A 136 15.72 12.82 -23.65
CA LEU A 136 14.92 12.08 -24.61
C LEU A 136 13.46 12.48 -24.43
N SER A 137 12.86 13.12 -25.44
CA SER A 137 11.48 13.57 -25.41
C SER A 137 10.74 13.14 -26.65
N ALA A 138 9.50 12.66 -26.50
CA ALA A 138 8.69 12.25 -27.64
C ALA A 138 7.22 12.63 -27.44
N LYS A 139 6.60 13.24 -28.46
CA LYS A 139 5.16 13.54 -28.50
C LYS A 139 4.53 12.69 -29.59
N LEU A 140 3.96 11.57 -29.18
CA LEU A 140 3.55 10.46 -30.05
C LEU A 140 2.19 9.90 -29.61
N ASN A 141 1.51 9.18 -30.51
CA ASN A 141 0.34 8.36 -30.14
C ASN A 141 0.74 6.99 -29.57
N ALA A 142 1.88 6.43 -30.00
CA ALA A 142 2.42 5.15 -29.55
C ALA A 142 3.94 5.10 -29.76
N ALA A 143 4.61 4.25 -28.99
CA ALA A 143 6.02 3.90 -29.17
C ALA A 143 6.17 2.38 -29.07
N LEU A 144 6.83 1.76 -30.05
CA LEU A 144 7.13 0.33 -30.04
C LEU A 144 8.61 0.13 -29.73
N PHE A 145 8.88 -0.67 -28.71
CA PHE A 145 10.18 -1.25 -28.45
C PHE A 145 10.03 -2.75 -28.65
N ALA A 146 10.74 -3.31 -29.62
CA ALA A 146 10.70 -4.72 -29.94
C ALA A 146 12.08 -5.33 -29.68
N ALA A 147 12.11 -6.57 -29.17
CA ALA A 147 13.34 -7.33 -29.11
C ALA A 147 13.82 -7.64 -30.53
N LEU A 148 15.14 -7.69 -30.72
CA LEU A 148 15.73 -8.21 -31.95
C LEU A 148 15.60 -9.75 -31.94
N PRO A 149 14.82 -10.36 -32.84
CA PRO A 149 14.62 -11.80 -32.86
C PRO A 149 15.89 -12.54 -33.34
N PHE A 150 15.94 -13.85 -33.11
CA PHE A 150 17.09 -14.68 -33.47
C PHE A 150 17.41 -14.65 -34.98
N GLU A 151 16.37 -14.64 -35.82
CA GLU A 151 16.49 -14.55 -37.28
C GLU A 151 17.06 -13.23 -37.79
N GLU A 152 16.99 -12.17 -36.99
CA GLU A 152 17.62 -10.87 -37.24
C GLU A 152 18.96 -10.71 -36.47
N GLY A 153 19.48 -11.80 -35.89
CA GLY A 153 20.76 -11.82 -35.17
C GLY A 153 20.70 -11.38 -33.71
N GLY A 154 19.50 -11.33 -33.11
CA GLY A 154 19.30 -10.95 -31.71
C GLY A 154 19.02 -12.11 -30.75
N SER A 155 18.73 -11.77 -29.49
CA SER A 155 18.41 -12.74 -28.43
C SER A 155 16.91 -13.02 -28.26
N GLY A 156 16.04 -12.19 -28.84
CA GLY A 156 14.60 -12.21 -28.58
C GLY A 156 14.20 -11.58 -27.24
N ASP A 157 15.14 -11.16 -26.40
CA ASP A 157 14.85 -10.49 -25.13
C ASP A 157 14.81 -8.95 -25.29
N LEU A 158 13.83 -8.30 -24.66
CA LEU A 158 13.80 -6.85 -24.48
C LEU A 158 13.93 -6.52 -22.99
N ARG A 159 14.87 -5.64 -22.63
CA ARG A 159 15.09 -5.18 -21.25
C ARG A 159 15.18 -3.66 -21.19
N PHE A 160 14.44 -3.07 -20.26
CA PHE A 160 14.68 -1.70 -19.82
C PHE A 160 15.62 -1.74 -18.63
N VAL A 161 16.91 -1.54 -18.88
CA VAL A 161 17.92 -1.48 -17.81
C VAL A 161 18.02 -0.04 -17.32
N LEU A 162 17.65 0.18 -16.07
CA LEU A 162 17.58 1.48 -15.43
C LEU A 162 18.53 1.48 -14.22
N ASN A 163 19.22 2.59 -13.97
CA ASN A 163 20.19 2.71 -12.86
C ASN A 163 20.02 4.04 -12.10
N LYS A 164 20.09 3.97 -10.77
CA LYS A 164 20.20 5.16 -9.88
C LYS A 164 21.54 5.15 -9.14
N SER A 165 22.00 6.33 -8.74
CA SER A 165 23.34 6.50 -8.13
C SER A 165 23.45 6.03 -6.69
N GLN A 166 22.37 6.10 -5.91
CA GLN A 166 22.34 5.80 -4.47
C GLN A 166 20.96 5.23 -4.07
N GLU A 167 20.90 4.58 -2.91
CA GLU A 167 19.66 4.00 -2.35
C GLU A 167 18.54 5.04 -2.24
N ALA A 168 18.84 6.24 -1.74
CA ALA A 168 17.86 7.30 -1.50
C ALA A 168 17.36 8.00 -2.78
N ASN A 169 17.93 7.71 -3.96
CA ASN A 169 17.46 8.30 -5.21
C ASN A 169 16.20 7.59 -5.73
N VAL A 170 15.58 8.18 -6.75
CA VAL A 170 14.38 7.65 -7.42
C VAL A 170 14.79 7.00 -8.74
N LEU A 171 14.32 5.77 -8.96
CA LEU A 171 14.38 5.05 -10.24
C LEU A 171 12.98 4.52 -10.56
N SER A 172 12.24 5.21 -11.42
CA SER A 172 10.81 4.94 -11.57
C SER A 172 10.25 5.16 -12.98
N GLN A 173 9.07 4.60 -13.20
CA GLN A 173 8.16 5.02 -14.27
C GLN A 173 7.04 5.87 -13.67
N LEU A 174 6.84 7.08 -14.19
CA LEU A 174 5.83 8.02 -13.73
C LEU A 174 4.68 8.13 -14.75
N TYR A 175 3.47 7.86 -14.30
CA TYR A 175 2.24 7.95 -15.09
C TYR A 175 1.54 9.29 -14.80
N GLN A 176 1.25 10.07 -15.84
CA GLN A 176 0.76 11.45 -15.70
C GLN A 176 -0.52 11.73 -16.51
N ARG A 177 -1.29 12.72 -16.05
CA ARG A 177 -2.37 13.35 -16.82
C ARG A 177 -2.18 14.87 -16.82
N GLY A 178 -2.06 15.47 -18.00
CA GLY A 178 -1.83 16.92 -18.12
C GLY A 178 -0.57 17.38 -17.37
N PHE A 179 0.52 16.60 -17.47
CA PHE A 179 1.79 16.84 -16.77
C PHE A 179 1.73 16.80 -15.23
N SER A 180 0.65 16.29 -14.65
CA SER A 180 0.52 16.04 -13.21
C SER A 180 0.59 14.54 -12.92
N GLY A 181 1.40 14.14 -11.93
CA GLY A 181 1.60 12.75 -11.51
C GLY A 181 0.32 12.09 -11.01
N ARG A 182 0.13 10.82 -11.38
CA ARG A 182 -1.05 10.02 -10.98
C ARG A 182 -0.69 8.66 -10.39
N ALA A 183 0.32 8.01 -10.94
CA ALA A 183 0.86 6.78 -10.40
C ALA A 183 2.36 6.73 -10.67
N GLU A 184 3.10 6.01 -9.83
CA GLU A 184 4.53 5.79 -10.01
C GLU A 184 4.93 4.41 -9.52
N THR A 185 5.79 3.75 -10.27
CA THR A 185 6.32 2.41 -9.97
C THR A 185 7.83 2.40 -10.03
N GLY A 186 8.51 1.71 -9.11
CA GLY A 186 9.97 1.57 -9.14
C GLY A 186 10.65 1.57 -7.78
N LEU A 187 11.92 1.96 -7.74
CA LEU A 187 12.73 2.10 -6.52
C LEU A 187 12.70 3.57 -6.09
N ILE A 188 11.81 3.90 -5.17
CA ILE A 188 11.40 5.30 -4.91
C ILE A 188 11.91 5.73 -3.52
N GLY A 189 13.07 6.38 -3.49
CA GLY A 189 13.66 6.89 -2.24
C GLY A 189 14.26 5.82 -1.33
N ASN A 190 14.30 4.57 -1.80
CA ASN A 190 14.94 3.40 -1.20
C ASN A 190 15.03 2.29 -2.27
N ASP A 191 15.52 1.12 -1.89
CA ASP A 191 15.69 -0.04 -2.77
C ASP A 191 14.53 -1.06 -2.74
N ASP A 192 13.45 -0.76 -2.02
CA ASP A 192 12.24 -1.58 -2.08
C ASP A 192 11.44 -1.23 -3.33
N PHE A 193 10.87 -2.25 -3.98
CA PHE A 193 10.01 -2.02 -5.14
C PHE A 193 8.65 -1.52 -4.67
N GLY A 194 8.25 -0.33 -5.15
CA GLY A 194 7.05 0.36 -4.70
C GLY A 194 6.07 0.67 -5.82
N ILE A 195 4.79 0.75 -5.45
CA ILE A 195 3.71 1.33 -6.25
C ILE A 195 3.04 2.41 -5.42
N ARG A 196 3.00 3.64 -5.93
CA ARG A 196 2.33 4.78 -5.28
C ARG A 196 1.40 5.50 -6.23
N VAL A 197 0.34 6.10 -5.68
CA VAL A 197 -0.68 6.83 -6.43
C VAL A 197 -0.92 8.22 -5.85
N SER A 198 -1.39 9.13 -6.70
CA SER A 198 -1.68 10.52 -6.35
C SER A 198 -2.88 11.05 -7.13
N ASP A 199 -3.78 11.74 -6.45
CA ASP A 199 -4.95 12.42 -7.01
C ASP A 199 -4.64 13.84 -7.50
N ASP A 200 -3.67 14.51 -6.87
CA ASP A 200 -3.29 15.91 -7.10
C ASP A 200 -1.89 16.06 -7.77
N GLY A 201 -1.08 15.00 -7.76
CA GLY A 201 0.31 14.98 -8.24
C GLY A 201 1.33 15.50 -7.23
N SER A 202 0.90 15.80 -6.00
CA SER A 202 1.74 16.32 -4.90
C SER A 202 1.69 15.40 -3.68
N THR A 203 0.49 14.97 -3.29
CA THR A 203 0.25 14.05 -2.19
C THR A 203 0.30 12.62 -2.69
N TRP A 204 1.33 11.88 -2.30
CA TRP A 204 1.55 10.49 -2.70
C TRP A 204 1.11 9.51 -1.63
N ARG A 205 0.49 8.41 -2.06
CA ARG A 205 0.03 7.31 -1.20
C ARG A 205 0.66 6.01 -1.67
N ASP A 206 1.38 5.34 -0.79
CA ASP A 206 2.00 4.05 -1.08
C ASP A 206 0.96 2.93 -1.04
N ALA A 207 0.66 2.37 -2.21
CA ALA A 207 -0.31 1.29 -2.36
C ALA A 207 0.33 -0.06 -2.05
N MET A 208 1.56 -0.29 -2.50
CA MET A 208 2.31 -1.54 -2.33
C MET A 208 3.80 -1.25 -2.15
N ARG A 209 4.45 -2.02 -1.29
CA ARG A 209 5.91 -2.03 -1.13
C ARG A 209 6.40 -3.45 -0.93
N ILE A 210 7.39 -3.87 -1.70
CA ILE A 210 8.03 -5.19 -1.63
C ILE A 210 9.39 -5.02 -0.97
N ASP A 211 9.57 -5.62 0.19
CA ASP A 211 10.84 -5.61 0.92
C ASP A 211 11.95 -6.30 0.09
N ARG A 212 13.05 -5.59 -0.14
CA ARG A 212 14.15 -6.06 -1.00
C ARG A 212 14.87 -7.29 -0.47
N ASN A 213 14.83 -7.52 0.85
CA ASN A 213 15.56 -8.61 1.50
C ASN A 213 14.76 -9.92 1.55
N THR A 214 13.43 -9.82 1.65
CA THR A 214 12.54 -10.95 1.90
C THR A 214 11.56 -11.23 0.77
N GLY A 215 11.32 -10.25 -0.11
CA GLY A 215 10.28 -10.33 -1.14
C GLY A 215 8.85 -10.23 -0.59
N ILE A 216 8.67 -9.94 0.70
CA ILE A 216 7.35 -9.81 1.32
C ILE A 216 6.71 -8.49 0.88
N ALA A 217 5.48 -8.58 0.37
CA ALA A 217 4.69 -7.41 0.00
C ALA A 217 3.90 -6.87 1.20
N SER A 218 3.93 -5.55 1.37
CA SER A 218 3.10 -4.80 2.29
C SER A 218 2.17 -3.86 1.51
N PHE A 219 0.99 -3.59 2.08
CA PHE A 219 0.01 -2.66 1.52
C PHE A 219 -0.24 -1.53 2.52
N PRO A 220 0.57 -0.45 2.52
CA PRO A 220 0.47 0.62 3.52
C PRO A 220 -0.91 1.30 3.53
N ALA A 221 -1.50 1.52 2.35
CA ALA A 221 -2.88 2.00 2.21
C ALA A 221 -3.94 0.91 2.48
N GLY A 222 -3.56 -0.36 2.55
CA GLY A 222 -4.46 -1.49 2.77
C GLY A 222 -5.02 -2.15 1.51
N LEU A 223 -5.84 -3.17 1.75
CA LEU A 223 -6.58 -3.89 0.72
C LEU A 223 -8.07 -3.62 0.89
N SER A 224 -8.71 -3.15 -0.18
CA SER A 224 -10.18 -3.05 -0.21
C SER A 224 -10.79 -4.44 -0.08
N GLY A 225 -11.88 -4.56 0.68
CA GLY A 225 -12.60 -5.83 0.85
C GLY A 225 -12.01 -6.77 1.92
N VAL A 226 -10.77 -6.56 2.37
CA VAL A 226 -10.13 -7.40 3.40
C VAL A 226 -10.23 -6.71 4.76
N PRO A 227 -11.00 -7.26 5.71
CA PRO A 227 -11.13 -6.65 7.03
C PRO A 227 -9.85 -6.82 7.85
N ARG A 228 -9.37 -5.74 8.47
CA ARG A 228 -8.31 -5.83 9.51
C ARG A 228 -8.89 -6.19 10.89
N PRO A 229 -8.07 -6.65 11.86
CA PRO A 229 -8.51 -6.90 13.22
C PRO A 229 -9.16 -5.66 13.86
N ASN A 230 -10.24 -5.88 14.60
CA ASN A 230 -10.87 -4.86 15.44
C ASN A 230 -10.20 -4.88 16.82
N LEU A 231 -9.68 -3.73 17.26
CA LEU A 231 -9.04 -3.58 18.57
C LEU A 231 -10.07 -3.47 19.71
N LEU A 232 -11.33 -3.17 19.39
CA LEU A 232 -12.43 -3.13 20.35
C LEU A 232 -12.91 -4.54 20.68
N ILE A 233 -13.21 -4.78 21.96
CA ILE A 233 -13.87 -5.98 22.47
C ILE A 233 -15.36 -5.68 22.63
N ASN A 234 -16.22 -6.67 22.40
CA ASN A 234 -17.68 -6.51 22.43
C ASN A 234 -18.19 -5.41 21.50
N ALA A 235 -17.55 -5.23 20.35
CA ALA A 235 -17.87 -4.15 19.42
C ALA A 235 -19.29 -4.24 18.83
N ALA A 236 -19.89 -5.44 18.82
CA ALA A 236 -21.28 -5.65 18.42
C ALA A 236 -22.29 -5.54 19.58
N PHE A 237 -21.82 -5.25 20.80
CA PHE A 237 -22.63 -5.13 22.02
C PHE A 237 -23.46 -6.39 22.32
N LEU A 238 -22.96 -7.56 21.93
CA LEU A 238 -23.66 -8.85 22.07
C LEU A 238 -23.45 -9.46 23.45
N VAL A 239 -22.26 -9.32 24.02
CA VAL A 239 -21.93 -9.85 25.34
C VAL A 239 -22.53 -8.92 26.40
N ASN A 240 -23.39 -9.49 27.26
CA ASN A 240 -24.13 -8.76 28.28
C ASN A 240 -24.34 -9.62 29.54
N GLN A 241 -23.24 -9.99 30.19
CA GLN A 241 -23.27 -10.79 31.43
C GLN A 241 -24.01 -10.09 32.57
N ARG A 242 -24.06 -8.75 32.52
CA ARG A 242 -24.75 -7.88 33.47
C ARG A 242 -26.27 -7.92 33.33
N LYS A 243 -26.80 -8.43 32.22
CA LYS A 243 -28.22 -8.34 31.85
C LYS A 243 -28.70 -6.89 31.81
N TYR A 244 -27.84 -5.98 31.35
CA TYR A 244 -28.16 -4.57 31.18
C TYR A 244 -29.24 -4.42 30.10
N PRO A 245 -30.43 -3.86 30.39
CA PRO A 245 -31.52 -3.78 29.42
C PRO A 245 -31.33 -2.71 28.35
N GLY A 246 -30.30 -1.86 28.46
CA GLY A 246 -30.23 -0.58 27.76
C GLY A 246 -30.92 0.54 28.53
N GLY A 247 -30.62 1.79 28.18
CA GLY A 247 -31.14 2.98 28.86
C GLY A 247 -30.03 3.86 29.44
N ALA A 248 -30.31 4.53 30.55
CA ALA A 248 -29.37 5.44 31.21
C ALA A 248 -28.29 4.67 31.97
N LEU A 249 -27.05 5.16 31.87
CA LEU A 249 -25.87 4.63 32.53
C LEU A 249 -25.08 5.80 33.12
N PHE A 250 -24.85 5.75 34.44
CA PHE A 250 -24.12 6.80 35.15
C PHE A 250 -22.61 6.74 34.82
N ALA A 251 -21.94 7.88 34.88
CA ALA A 251 -20.51 7.99 34.61
C ALA A 251 -19.71 6.94 35.39
N GLY A 252 -18.83 6.22 34.69
CA GLY A 252 -18.00 5.15 35.24
C GLY A 252 -18.67 3.78 35.35
N MET A 253 -19.98 3.66 35.13
CA MET A 253 -20.66 2.37 35.15
C MET A 253 -20.54 1.65 33.80
N TYR A 254 -20.43 0.32 33.86
CA TYR A 254 -20.40 -0.56 32.70
C TYR A 254 -21.80 -1.10 32.39
N GLY A 255 -22.18 -1.08 31.11
CA GLY A 255 -23.45 -1.58 30.61
C GLY A 255 -23.25 -2.91 29.88
N PHE A 256 -23.10 -2.83 28.56
CA PHE A 256 -22.79 -3.97 27.69
C PHE A 256 -21.32 -4.39 27.85
N ASP A 257 -21.04 -5.06 28.98
CA ASP A 257 -19.72 -5.47 29.41
C ASP A 257 -18.64 -4.40 29.20
N ARG A 258 -17.69 -4.57 28.28
CA ARG A 258 -16.52 -3.70 28.09
C ARG A 258 -16.81 -2.21 27.82
N TRP A 259 -18.07 -1.85 27.57
CA TRP A 259 -18.51 -0.48 27.34
C TRP A 259 -18.94 0.20 28.65
N LYS A 260 -18.23 1.27 29.01
CA LYS A 260 -18.55 2.12 30.16
C LYS A 260 -19.10 3.47 29.75
N ALA A 261 -19.99 4.05 30.55
CA ALA A 261 -20.34 5.44 30.37
C ALA A 261 -19.16 6.33 30.77
N GLY A 262 -18.79 7.26 29.89
CA GLY A 262 -17.74 8.24 30.16
C GLY A 262 -18.23 9.42 31.02
N PRO A 263 -17.47 10.52 31.05
CA PRO A 263 -17.87 11.73 31.76
C PRO A 263 -19.27 12.22 31.36
N GLY A 264 -20.10 12.50 32.35
CA GLY A 264 -21.49 12.93 32.16
C GLY A 264 -22.51 11.81 31.97
N GLY A 265 -22.08 10.55 31.86
CA GLY A 265 -22.98 9.42 31.63
C GLY A 265 -23.44 9.29 30.17
N CYS A 266 -24.29 8.31 29.91
CA CYS A 266 -24.91 8.15 28.60
C CYS A 266 -26.28 7.46 28.69
N ILE A 267 -27.07 7.58 27.63
CA ILE A 267 -28.15 6.66 27.31
C ILE A 267 -27.67 5.80 26.16
N VAL A 268 -27.61 4.49 26.37
CA VAL A 268 -27.18 3.53 25.34
C VAL A 268 -28.10 2.32 25.30
N SER A 269 -28.51 1.93 24.10
CA SER A 269 -29.33 0.74 23.86
C SER A 269 -28.91 0.03 22.57
N ARG A 270 -29.31 -1.24 22.46
CA ARG A 270 -29.05 -2.09 21.31
C ARG A 270 -30.38 -2.70 20.83
N ALA A 271 -30.73 -2.47 19.56
CA ALA A 271 -31.87 -3.10 18.91
C ALA A 271 -31.55 -4.53 18.43
N ALA A 272 -32.59 -5.31 18.12
CA ALA A 272 -32.46 -6.70 17.67
C ALA A 272 -31.64 -6.83 16.37
N ASP A 273 -31.73 -5.83 15.49
CA ASP A 273 -31.01 -5.74 14.22
C ASP A 273 -29.55 -5.26 14.35
N GLY A 274 -29.07 -5.09 15.59
CA GLY A 274 -27.72 -4.64 15.91
C GLY A 274 -27.53 -3.12 15.93
N THR A 275 -28.58 -2.32 15.70
CA THR A 275 -28.48 -0.85 15.81
C THR A 275 -28.18 -0.45 17.24
N ILE A 276 -27.13 0.34 17.42
CA ILE A 276 -26.80 1.01 18.69
C ILE A 276 -27.41 2.39 18.65
N SER A 277 -28.10 2.79 19.71
CA SER A 277 -28.52 4.18 19.93
C SER A 277 -27.72 4.75 21.10
N LEU A 278 -27.09 5.90 20.90
CA LEU A 278 -26.24 6.56 21.88
C LEU A 278 -26.59 8.05 22.01
N THR A 279 -26.74 8.50 23.25
CA THR A 279 -26.71 9.92 23.65
C THR A 279 -25.81 10.07 24.86
N GLY A 280 -24.98 11.11 24.91
CA GLY A 280 -23.96 11.29 25.94
C GLY A 280 -22.63 10.63 25.58
N THR A 281 -21.88 10.20 26.59
CA THR A 281 -20.49 9.75 26.44
C THR A 281 -20.33 8.26 26.73
N LEU A 282 -19.79 7.51 25.78
CA LEU A 282 -19.49 6.09 25.91
C LEU A 282 -18.00 5.83 25.66
N GLU A 283 -17.38 5.00 26.48
CA GLU A 283 -15.96 4.71 26.43
C GLU A 283 -15.66 3.22 26.42
N GLN A 284 -14.54 2.88 25.78
CA GLN A 284 -13.86 1.61 25.96
C GLN A 284 -12.36 1.85 26.10
N VAL A 285 -11.73 1.20 27.08
CA VAL A 285 -10.28 1.25 27.27
C VAL A 285 -9.63 0.09 26.53
N ILE A 286 -8.67 0.37 25.67
CA ILE A 286 -7.83 -0.61 24.96
C ILE A 286 -6.52 -0.71 25.73
N GLU A 287 -6.18 -1.93 26.16
CA GLU A 287 -4.95 -2.14 26.91
C GLU A 287 -3.74 -2.05 25.99
N VAL A 288 -2.64 -1.45 26.48
CA VAL A 288 -1.38 -1.39 25.72
C VAL A 288 -0.88 -2.78 25.32
N ALA A 289 -1.16 -3.80 26.14
CA ALA A 289 -0.82 -5.18 25.83
C ALA A 289 -1.49 -5.71 24.55
N GLN A 290 -2.61 -5.11 24.12
CA GLN A 290 -3.28 -5.47 22.86
C GLN A 290 -2.50 -4.97 21.63
N ALA A 291 -1.54 -4.05 21.78
CA ALA A 291 -0.66 -3.66 20.67
C ALA A 291 0.14 -4.85 20.12
N MET A 292 0.41 -5.86 20.97
CA MET A 292 1.10 -7.09 20.55
C MET A 292 0.26 -7.90 19.56
N GLU A 293 -1.07 -7.77 19.57
CA GLU A 293 -1.96 -8.45 18.61
C GLU A 293 -1.76 -7.93 17.17
N ILE A 294 -1.18 -6.75 17.01
CA ILE A 294 -0.80 -6.14 15.73
C ILE A 294 0.72 -6.05 15.55
N GLY A 295 1.49 -6.80 16.35
CA GLY A 295 2.95 -6.90 16.22
C GLY A 295 3.72 -5.67 16.73
N ALA A 296 3.14 -4.89 17.65
CA ALA A 296 3.77 -3.68 18.18
C ALA A 296 3.85 -3.68 19.72
N ALA A 297 4.85 -2.97 20.26
CA ALA A 297 5.03 -2.85 21.71
C ALA A 297 4.08 -1.85 22.36
N SER A 298 3.60 -0.85 21.61
CA SER A 298 2.62 0.14 22.06
C SER A 298 1.91 0.76 20.85
N PHE A 299 0.95 1.65 21.10
CA PHE A 299 0.25 2.39 20.05
C PHE A 299 0.89 3.74 19.69
N ALA A 300 2.02 4.11 20.32
CA ALA A 300 2.66 5.41 20.11
C ALA A 300 3.03 5.64 18.63
N GLY A 301 2.69 6.83 18.12
CA GLY A 301 2.98 7.20 16.72
C GLY A 301 2.11 6.50 15.66
N MET A 302 1.20 5.60 16.06
CA MET A 302 0.39 4.85 15.11
C MET A 302 -0.73 5.70 14.51
N THR A 303 -1.00 5.48 13.22
CA THR A 303 -2.23 5.93 12.59
C THR A 303 -3.33 4.91 12.84
N LEU A 304 -4.43 5.35 13.45
CA LEU A 304 -5.60 4.54 13.77
C LEU A 304 -6.85 5.12 13.12
N THR A 305 -7.73 4.26 12.64
CA THR A 305 -9.04 4.62 12.08
C THR A 305 -10.15 4.03 12.94
N LEU A 306 -11.03 4.89 13.44
CA LEU A 306 -12.30 4.49 14.07
C LEU A 306 -13.42 4.68 13.07
N SER A 307 -14.29 3.68 12.96
CA SER A 307 -15.35 3.67 11.97
C SER A 307 -16.63 3.05 12.49
N VAL A 308 -17.76 3.47 11.93
CA VAL A 308 -19.10 2.93 12.20
C VAL A 308 -19.87 2.85 10.88
N GLU A 309 -20.94 2.06 10.86
CA GLU A 309 -21.84 2.00 9.72
C GLU A 309 -23.09 2.84 9.95
N SER A 310 -23.38 3.64 8.92
CA SER A 310 -24.54 4.50 8.75
C SER A 310 -24.90 5.37 9.98
N PRO A 311 -23.96 6.17 10.52
CA PRO A 311 -24.25 7.05 11.65
C PRO A 311 -25.31 8.09 11.27
N SER A 312 -26.37 8.22 12.09
CA SER A 312 -27.49 9.13 11.82
C SER A 312 -27.14 10.61 11.97
N VAL A 313 -26.16 10.92 12.82
CA VAL A 313 -25.64 12.27 13.06
C VAL A 313 -24.11 12.21 13.17
N PRO A 314 -23.39 13.33 12.96
CA PRO A 314 -21.94 13.35 13.18
C PRO A 314 -21.60 12.92 14.60
N LEU A 315 -20.65 11.99 14.72
CA LEU A 315 -20.26 11.40 15.99
C LEU A 315 -18.89 11.94 16.39
N SER A 316 -18.81 12.67 17.49
CA SER A 316 -17.54 13.14 18.04
C SER A 316 -16.82 11.97 18.69
N VAL A 317 -15.54 11.80 18.40
CA VAL A 317 -14.75 10.66 18.87
C VAL A 317 -13.38 11.07 19.36
N TRP A 318 -12.86 10.31 20.33
CA TRP A 318 -11.48 10.42 20.78
C TRP A 318 -10.81 9.07 20.75
N ILE A 319 -9.54 9.05 20.34
CA ILE A 319 -8.67 7.88 20.39
C ILE A 319 -7.41 8.33 21.12
N GLY A 320 -7.25 7.90 22.36
CA GLY A 320 -6.24 8.47 23.24
C GLY A 320 -6.51 9.96 23.48
N SER A 321 -5.48 10.78 23.24
CA SER A 321 -5.56 12.24 23.31
C SER A 321 -6.10 12.91 22.05
N GLN A 322 -6.21 12.18 20.94
CA GLN A 322 -6.60 12.74 19.65
C GLN A 322 -8.11 12.82 19.50
N ALA A 323 -8.63 13.97 19.08
CA ALA A 323 -10.04 14.19 18.81
C ALA A 323 -10.31 14.18 17.30
N ALA A 324 -11.44 13.61 16.88
CA ALA A 324 -11.92 13.66 15.50
C ALA A 324 -13.44 13.54 15.45
N THR A 325 -14.01 13.66 14.26
CA THR A 325 -15.46 13.50 14.05
C THR A 325 -15.71 12.51 12.93
N ILE A 326 -16.50 11.48 13.20
CA ILE A 326 -17.03 10.61 12.15
C ILE A 326 -18.24 11.33 11.53
N PRO A 327 -18.23 11.60 10.21
CA PRO A 327 -19.36 12.25 9.55
C PRO A 327 -20.60 11.36 9.57
N ALA A 328 -21.79 11.97 9.58
CA ALA A 328 -23.03 11.28 9.29
C ALA A 328 -23.05 10.80 7.83
N GLY A 329 -23.76 9.71 7.55
CA GLY A 329 -23.88 9.22 6.17
C GLY A 329 -24.39 7.80 6.08
N THR A 330 -24.49 7.28 4.86
CA THR A 330 -24.78 5.87 4.59
C THR A 330 -23.49 5.08 4.40
N GLY A 331 -23.53 3.79 4.74
CA GLY A 331 -22.37 2.91 4.63
C GLY A 331 -21.31 3.18 5.69
N ARG A 332 -20.06 2.76 5.45
CA ARG A 332 -18.97 2.91 6.41
C ARG A 332 -18.49 4.37 6.45
N CYS A 333 -18.67 5.02 7.59
CA CYS A 333 -18.11 6.35 7.88
C CYS A 333 -16.97 6.20 8.89
N SER A 334 -15.94 7.04 8.80
CA SER A 334 -14.76 6.90 9.64
C SER A 334 -14.08 8.22 9.96
N ALA A 335 -13.25 8.18 11.01
CA ALA A 335 -12.33 9.23 11.39
C ALA A 335 -10.96 8.59 11.67
N THR A 336 -9.91 9.22 11.14
CA THR A 336 -8.53 8.74 11.24
C THR A 336 -7.70 9.75 12.02
N VAL A 337 -6.89 9.28 12.95
CA VAL A 337 -5.94 10.09 13.72
C VAL A 337 -4.57 9.42 13.73
N THR A 338 -3.52 10.21 13.94
CA THR A 338 -2.18 9.69 14.26
C THR A 338 -1.87 10.05 15.70
N LEU A 339 -1.56 9.02 16.50
CA LEU A 339 -1.24 9.18 17.91
C LEU A 339 0.12 9.86 18.10
N GLY A 340 0.26 10.58 19.21
CA GLY A 340 1.53 11.16 19.62
C GLY A 340 2.56 10.08 19.98
N GLY A 341 3.85 10.36 19.77
CA GLY A 341 4.94 9.45 20.12
C GLY A 341 5.09 9.16 21.61
N SER A 342 4.43 9.94 22.48
CA SER A 342 4.39 9.75 23.93
C SER A 342 3.18 8.97 24.44
N GLU A 343 2.24 8.56 23.57
CA GLU A 343 1.04 7.81 23.95
C GLU A 343 1.33 6.31 24.10
N THR A 344 2.14 5.94 25.09
CA THR A 344 2.62 4.56 25.29
C THR A 344 1.74 3.72 26.23
N GLY A 345 0.70 4.30 26.83
CA GLY A 345 -0.18 3.65 27.79
C GLY A 345 -1.43 3.02 27.16
N ASN A 346 -2.41 2.70 28.02
CA ASN A 346 -3.74 2.28 27.56
C ASN A 346 -4.41 3.43 26.78
N LEU A 347 -5.15 3.08 25.73
CA LEU A 347 -5.90 4.05 24.95
C LEU A 347 -7.36 4.07 25.38
N VAL A 348 -7.90 5.25 25.63
CA VAL A 348 -9.35 5.43 25.77
C VAL A 348 -9.92 5.75 24.40
N VAL A 349 -10.84 4.91 23.94
CA VAL A 349 -11.71 5.23 22.80
C VAL A 349 -13.00 5.79 23.37
N ARG A 350 -13.33 7.02 23.00
CA ARG A 350 -14.55 7.71 23.44
C ARG A 350 -15.43 8.02 22.24
N LEU A 351 -16.72 7.77 22.41
CA LEU A 351 -17.79 8.25 21.55
C LEU A 351 -18.59 9.29 22.33
N GLN A 352 -18.94 10.38 21.69
CA GLN A 352 -19.80 11.39 22.28
C GLN A 352 -20.81 11.89 21.26
N SER A 353 -22.08 11.88 21.65
CA SER A 353 -23.15 12.52 20.88
C SER A 353 -23.99 13.40 21.79
N SER A 354 -24.21 14.65 21.39
CA SER A 354 -25.11 15.59 22.06
C SER A 354 -26.59 15.29 21.82
N GLU A 355 -26.89 14.49 20.81
CA GLU A 355 -28.23 14.07 20.41
C GLU A 355 -28.29 12.53 20.31
N ALA A 356 -29.41 11.96 19.89
CA ALA A 356 -29.51 10.52 19.67
C ALA A 356 -28.82 10.13 18.35
N CYS A 357 -27.66 9.48 18.45
CA CYS A 357 -26.93 8.92 17.31
C CYS A 357 -27.17 7.42 17.20
N SER A 358 -27.70 6.97 16.06
CA SER A 358 -27.79 5.56 15.73
C SER A 358 -26.65 5.14 14.81
N PHE A 359 -26.05 3.97 15.06
CA PHE A 359 -24.99 3.39 14.22
C PHE A 359 -24.89 1.88 14.39
N LYS A 360 -24.12 1.21 13.52
CA LYS A 360 -23.78 -0.22 13.62
C LYS A 360 -22.28 -0.46 13.49
N PHE A 361 -21.83 -1.66 13.88
CA PHE A 361 -20.52 -2.21 13.53
C PHE A 361 -19.33 -1.28 13.77
N ILE A 362 -19.20 -0.82 15.03
CA ILE A 362 -18.09 0.05 15.43
C ILE A 362 -16.76 -0.69 15.41
N LYS A 363 -15.76 -0.12 14.74
CA LYS A 363 -14.46 -0.76 14.56
C LYS A 363 -13.32 0.23 14.73
N LEU A 364 -12.37 -0.10 15.58
CA LEU A 364 -11.06 0.56 15.63
C LEU A 364 -10.01 -0.36 15.00
N GLU A 365 -9.24 0.16 14.05
CA GLU A 365 -8.19 -0.59 13.37
C GLU A 365 -6.95 0.25 13.10
N CYS A 366 -5.80 -0.41 12.93
CA CYS A 366 -4.55 0.23 12.54
C CYS A 366 -4.53 0.51 11.03
N GLY A 367 -4.03 1.68 10.66
CA GLY A 367 -3.95 2.18 9.28
C GLY A 367 -4.76 3.45 9.07
N ALA A 368 -4.66 4.02 7.87
CA ALA A 368 -5.29 5.29 7.53
C ALA A 368 -6.73 5.17 6.98
N PHE A 369 -7.19 3.95 6.72
CA PHE A 369 -8.44 3.68 6.00
C PHE A 369 -9.27 2.62 6.70
N ALA A 370 -10.58 2.89 6.77
CA ALA A 370 -11.55 1.95 7.28
C ALA A 370 -11.74 0.78 6.32
N THR A 371 -11.75 -0.44 6.85
CA THR A 371 -12.02 -1.67 6.08
C THR A 371 -13.42 -2.22 6.40
N PRO A 372 -13.89 -3.24 5.66
CA PRO A 372 -15.17 -3.88 5.98
C PRO A 372 -15.23 -4.45 7.41
N TRP A 373 -16.46 -4.73 7.84
CA TRP A 373 -16.72 -5.29 9.16
C TRP A 373 -16.35 -6.76 9.12
N ALA A 374 -15.57 -7.20 10.10
CA ALA A 374 -15.40 -8.61 10.39
C ALA A 374 -16.02 -8.88 11.76
N ALA A 375 -17.05 -9.72 11.78
CA ALA A 375 -17.60 -10.19 13.04
C ALA A 375 -16.57 -11.10 13.73
N VAL A 376 -16.41 -10.92 15.05
CA VAL A 376 -15.73 -11.88 15.90
C VAL A 376 -16.78 -12.91 16.36
N PRO A 377 -16.50 -14.23 16.31
CA PRO A 377 -17.39 -15.23 16.87
C PRO A 377 -17.75 -14.91 18.33
N LEU A 378 -19.02 -15.10 18.69
CA LEU A 378 -19.56 -14.66 19.98
C LEU A 378 -18.84 -15.29 21.18
N ASP A 379 -18.47 -16.56 21.06
CA ASP A 379 -17.72 -17.31 22.06
C ASP A 379 -16.33 -16.70 22.32
N VAL A 380 -15.62 -16.29 21.26
CA VAL A 380 -14.32 -15.60 21.39
C VAL A 380 -14.49 -14.25 22.06
N ASP A 381 -15.49 -13.47 21.65
CA ASP A 381 -15.75 -12.15 22.23
C ASP A 381 -16.22 -12.24 23.68
N GLU A 382 -17.00 -13.28 24.02
CA GLU A 382 -17.41 -13.58 25.39
C GLU A 382 -16.22 -13.94 26.27
N LEU A 383 -15.33 -14.83 25.82
CA LEU A 383 -14.10 -15.15 26.55
C LEU A 383 -13.22 -13.91 26.74
N ARG A 384 -13.10 -13.04 25.72
CA ARG A 384 -12.40 -11.76 25.86
C ARG A 384 -13.04 -10.86 26.92
N CYS A 385 -14.37 -10.76 26.96
CA CYS A 385 -15.09 -9.99 27.99
C CYS A 385 -14.91 -10.56 29.40
N ARG A 386 -14.94 -11.89 29.53
CA ARG A 386 -14.79 -12.62 30.81
C ARG A 386 -13.44 -12.38 31.50
N ARG A 387 -12.42 -11.94 30.75
CA ARG A 387 -11.14 -11.49 31.33
C ARG A 387 -11.28 -10.23 32.20
N TYR A 388 -12.31 -9.42 31.97
CA TYR A 388 -12.53 -8.15 32.65
C TYR A 388 -13.70 -8.20 33.62
N TYR A 389 -14.77 -8.90 33.25
CA TYR A 389 -15.92 -9.10 34.11
C TYR A 389 -16.47 -10.49 33.91
N GLN A 390 -16.57 -11.26 34.99
CA GLN A 390 -17.13 -12.60 34.99
C GLN A 390 -18.22 -12.66 36.04
N ARG A 391 -19.49 -12.70 35.60
CA ARG A 391 -20.58 -13.07 36.50
C ARG A 391 -20.46 -14.55 36.86
N ILE A 392 -20.53 -14.89 38.14
CA ILE A 392 -20.41 -16.29 38.57
C ILE A 392 -21.61 -17.08 38.05
N PRO A 393 -21.39 -18.22 37.38
CA PRO A 393 -22.49 -19.02 36.82
C PRO A 393 -23.31 -19.68 37.93
N VAL A 394 -24.62 -19.70 37.73
CA VAL A 394 -25.60 -20.38 38.60
C VAL A 394 -26.51 -21.26 37.76
N SER A 395 -27.20 -22.20 38.40
CA SER A 395 -28.23 -23.02 37.76
C SER A 395 -29.36 -22.16 37.17
N SER A 396 -30.12 -22.73 36.24
CA SER A 396 -31.42 -22.17 35.87
C SER A 396 -32.40 -22.29 37.06
N GLY A 397 -33.38 -21.39 37.14
CA GLY A 397 -34.40 -21.38 38.18
C GLY A 397 -34.36 -20.16 39.13
N THR A 398 -35.31 -20.10 40.05
CA THR A 398 -35.36 -19.06 41.11
C THR A 398 -35.86 -19.72 42.41
N PRO A 399 -35.03 -19.80 43.46
CA PRO A 399 -33.65 -19.33 43.52
C PRO A 399 -32.70 -20.17 42.65
N ALA A 400 -31.71 -19.50 42.07
CA ALA A 400 -30.63 -20.13 41.33
C ALA A 400 -29.55 -20.63 42.30
N GLN A 401 -28.97 -21.79 42.02
CA GLN A 401 -27.96 -22.40 42.86
C GLN A 401 -26.56 -22.16 42.29
N LEU A 402 -25.60 -21.80 43.13
CA LEU A 402 -24.20 -21.78 42.75
C LEU A 402 -23.71 -23.21 42.45
N GLY A 403 -23.05 -23.41 41.31
CA GLY A 403 -22.61 -24.73 40.83
C GLY A 403 -21.45 -25.37 41.60
N VAL A 404 -21.03 -24.78 42.72
CA VAL A 404 -19.96 -25.30 43.58
C VAL A 404 -20.44 -25.34 45.03
N LEU A 405 -20.00 -26.34 45.77
CA LEU A 405 -20.27 -26.46 47.19
C LEU A 405 -19.44 -25.44 47.97
N GLY A 406 -20.07 -24.83 48.97
CA GLY A 406 -19.38 -24.02 49.96
C GLY A 406 -19.09 -24.83 51.21
N GLN A 407 -17.97 -24.52 51.86
CA GLN A 407 -17.64 -25.04 53.18
C GLN A 407 -17.66 -23.90 54.19
N ARG A 408 -18.28 -24.14 55.34
CA ARG A 408 -18.11 -23.27 56.51
C ARG A 408 -16.70 -23.44 57.06
N SER A 409 -15.76 -22.63 56.58
CA SER A 409 -14.35 -22.67 56.98
C SER A 409 -14.11 -22.15 58.41
N GLY A 410 -15.11 -21.48 58.99
CA GLY A 410 -15.10 -21.06 60.40
C GLY A 410 -16.50 -20.79 60.94
N THR A 411 -16.58 -20.23 62.15
CA THR A 411 -17.85 -19.83 62.78
C THR A 411 -18.55 -18.69 62.04
N ASN A 412 -17.80 -17.85 61.33
CA ASN A 412 -18.31 -16.66 60.64
C ASN A 412 -17.90 -16.58 59.16
N ALA A 413 -17.35 -17.64 58.57
CA ALA A 413 -16.91 -17.65 57.17
C ALA A 413 -17.47 -18.87 56.41
N ILE A 414 -17.90 -18.63 55.16
CA ILE A 414 -18.25 -19.66 54.19
C ILE A 414 -17.44 -19.42 52.92
N ASP A 415 -16.66 -20.42 52.52
CA ASP A 415 -15.74 -20.33 51.40
C ASP A 415 -16.21 -21.22 50.24
N PHE A 416 -16.09 -20.70 49.03
CA PHE A 416 -16.38 -21.40 47.77
C PHE A 416 -15.16 -21.30 46.87
N VAL A 417 -14.66 -22.42 46.37
CA VAL A 417 -13.57 -22.43 45.39
C VAL A 417 -14.17 -22.23 44.00
N VAL A 418 -13.92 -21.08 43.38
CA VAL A 418 -14.44 -20.75 42.06
C VAL A 418 -13.30 -20.75 41.04
N SER A 419 -13.40 -21.63 40.06
CA SER A 419 -12.50 -21.66 38.90
C SER A 419 -13.08 -20.79 37.79
N LEU A 420 -12.24 -19.97 37.17
CA LEU A 420 -12.65 -19.06 36.10
C LEU A 420 -12.42 -19.74 34.74
N PRO A 421 -13.35 -19.58 33.78
CA PRO A 421 -13.26 -20.22 32.47
C PRO A 421 -12.12 -19.66 31.61
N VAL A 422 -11.65 -18.46 31.94
CA VAL A 422 -10.50 -17.79 31.33
C VAL A 422 -9.78 -16.98 32.40
N ALA A 423 -8.46 -16.86 32.28
CA ALA A 423 -7.66 -16.00 33.13
C ALA A 423 -8.14 -14.54 33.04
N MET A 424 -8.48 -13.93 34.17
CA MET A 424 -8.76 -12.50 34.23
C MET A 424 -7.50 -11.67 33.91
N ARG A 425 -7.68 -10.40 33.52
CA ARG A 425 -6.56 -9.54 33.15
C ARG A 425 -5.64 -9.18 34.34
N ALA A 426 -6.19 -9.25 35.54
CA ALA A 426 -5.51 -9.00 36.81
C ALA A 426 -6.24 -9.80 37.90
N ASP A 427 -5.69 -9.80 39.11
CA ASP A 427 -6.38 -10.38 40.26
C ASP A 427 -7.74 -9.71 40.45
N PRO A 428 -8.83 -10.49 40.51
CA PRO A 428 -10.17 -9.93 40.50
C PRO A 428 -10.59 -9.36 41.85
N ALA A 429 -11.29 -8.23 41.79
CA ALA A 429 -12.12 -7.77 42.89
C ALA A 429 -13.50 -8.45 42.84
N VAL A 430 -14.10 -8.71 44.01
CA VAL A 430 -15.47 -9.22 44.07
C VAL A 430 -16.46 -8.07 43.98
N LEU A 431 -17.49 -8.27 43.18
CA LEU A 431 -18.69 -7.44 43.13
C LEU A 431 -19.89 -8.30 43.50
N SER A 432 -20.85 -7.71 44.22
CA SER A 432 -22.16 -8.33 44.43
C SER A 432 -23.27 -7.32 44.17
N SER A 433 -24.50 -7.83 44.01
CA SER A 433 -25.70 -7.00 43.93
C SER A 433 -26.08 -6.32 45.26
N GLY A 434 -25.26 -6.45 46.31
CA GLY A 434 -25.62 -6.01 47.67
C GLY A 434 -26.81 -6.79 48.24
N PHE A 435 -26.95 -8.07 47.89
CA PHE A 435 -28.07 -8.90 48.32
C PHE A 435 -28.17 -9.02 49.85
N ALA A 436 -29.38 -9.16 50.35
CA ALA A 436 -29.64 -9.44 51.76
C ALA A 436 -29.52 -10.94 52.06
N TRP A 437 -29.16 -11.29 53.29
CA TRP A 437 -29.13 -12.70 53.72
C TRP A 437 -30.54 -13.21 54.06
N ALA A 438 -30.89 -14.39 53.53
CA ALA A 438 -32.12 -15.10 53.87
C ALA A 438 -31.79 -16.38 54.64
N SER A 439 -32.47 -16.57 55.78
CA SER A 439 -32.45 -17.82 56.56
C SER A 439 -33.55 -18.79 56.13
N THR A 440 -33.99 -18.65 54.87
CA THR A 440 -35.07 -19.38 54.19
C THR A 440 -34.74 -19.41 52.69
N THR A 441 -35.62 -19.97 51.86
CA THR A 441 -35.49 -19.94 50.40
C THR A 441 -35.37 -18.49 49.88
N PRO A 442 -34.24 -18.09 49.28
CA PRO A 442 -34.02 -16.71 48.84
C PRO A 442 -34.93 -16.27 47.71
N SER A 443 -35.34 -15.00 47.73
CA SER A 443 -36.17 -14.36 46.68
C SER A 443 -35.62 -12.98 46.30
N GLY A 444 -35.93 -12.49 45.10
CA GLY A 444 -35.48 -11.16 44.65
C GLY A 444 -33.96 -10.96 44.77
N ASN A 445 -33.54 -9.92 45.48
CA ASN A 445 -32.12 -9.63 45.77
C ASN A 445 -31.68 -10.22 47.13
N GLN A 446 -31.94 -11.51 47.36
CA GLN A 446 -31.50 -12.23 48.55
C GLN A 446 -30.56 -13.39 48.19
N ALA A 447 -29.70 -13.78 49.12
CA ALA A 447 -28.96 -15.04 49.06
C ALA A 447 -29.02 -15.77 50.39
N GLY A 448 -28.88 -17.09 50.36
CA GLY A 448 -28.90 -17.92 51.56
C GLY A 448 -28.08 -19.19 51.35
N PHE A 449 -27.52 -19.71 52.43
CA PHE A 449 -26.73 -20.95 52.40
C PHE A 449 -27.52 -22.10 53.03
N TYR A 450 -27.81 -23.12 52.21
CA TYR A 450 -28.50 -24.32 52.64
C TYR A 450 -27.48 -25.40 52.98
N ASN A 451 -27.44 -25.78 54.25
CA ASN A 451 -26.55 -26.83 54.75
C ASN A 451 -27.15 -28.20 54.40
N VAL A 452 -26.41 -28.99 53.61
CA VAL A 452 -26.89 -30.29 53.14
C VAL A 452 -26.86 -31.36 54.24
N GLY A 453 -25.98 -31.23 55.23
CA GLY A 453 -25.86 -32.19 56.33
C GLY A 453 -27.00 -32.06 57.35
N THR A 454 -27.44 -30.83 57.63
CA THR A 454 -28.52 -30.55 58.60
C THR A 454 -29.87 -30.28 57.95
N ALA A 455 -29.94 -30.29 56.62
CA ALA A 455 -31.13 -29.94 55.84
C ALA A 455 -31.78 -28.59 56.24
N ALA A 456 -30.96 -27.59 56.57
CA ALA A 456 -31.41 -26.32 57.13
C ALA A 456 -30.72 -25.12 56.51
N TRP A 457 -31.43 -23.99 56.47
CA TRP A 457 -30.87 -22.70 56.08
C TRP A 457 -30.03 -22.12 57.21
N SER A 458 -28.85 -21.61 56.87
CA SER A 458 -27.97 -20.98 57.85
C SER A 458 -28.50 -19.59 58.22
N THR A 459 -28.56 -19.29 59.51
CA THR A 459 -28.83 -17.93 60.00
C THR A 459 -27.58 -17.07 59.89
N LEU A 460 -27.75 -15.75 59.78
CA LEU A 460 -26.66 -14.76 59.82
C LEU A 460 -26.85 -13.86 61.03
N SER A 461 -25.78 -13.63 61.78
CA SER A 461 -25.68 -12.59 62.80
C SER A 461 -24.56 -11.61 62.44
N GLY A 462 -24.85 -10.31 62.52
CA GLY A 462 -23.97 -9.24 62.05
C GLY A 462 -24.12 -8.93 60.55
N ALA A 463 -23.33 -7.98 60.05
CA ALA A 463 -23.34 -7.60 58.64
C ALA A 463 -22.71 -8.70 57.75
N LEU A 464 -23.14 -8.81 56.50
CA LEU A 464 -22.53 -9.69 55.51
C LEU A 464 -21.52 -8.92 54.67
N THR A 465 -20.33 -9.49 54.48
CA THR A 465 -19.36 -9.02 53.48
C THR A 465 -19.04 -10.16 52.52
N VAL A 466 -18.95 -9.83 51.23
CA VAL A 466 -18.57 -10.77 50.17
C VAL A 466 -17.21 -10.35 49.66
N THR A 467 -16.21 -11.23 49.79
CA THR A 467 -14.80 -10.93 49.50
C THR A 467 -14.11 -12.11 48.83
N THR A 468 -12.87 -11.92 48.38
CA THR A 468 -11.96 -13.04 48.09
C THR A 468 -11.12 -13.36 49.32
N ALA A 469 -10.89 -14.65 49.60
CA ALA A 469 -9.85 -15.04 50.54
C ALA A 469 -8.48 -14.93 49.85
N VAL A 470 -7.50 -14.37 50.56
CA VAL A 470 -6.19 -13.95 50.01
C VAL A 470 -5.27 -15.15 49.73
N PRO A 471 -4.46 -15.12 48.65
CA PRO A 471 -4.56 -14.24 47.48
C PRO A 471 -5.40 -14.88 46.37
N SER A 472 -6.30 -14.11 45.75
CA SER A 472 -6.93 -14.49 44.49
C SER A 472 -5.90 -14.57 43.39
N SER A 473 -6.08 -15.49 42.44
CA SER A 473 -5.30 -15.52 41.21
C SER A 473 -6.20 -15.18 40.03
N PRO A 474 -5.65 -14.85 38.85
CA PRO A 474 -6.46 -14.59 37.67
C PRO A 474 -7.24 -15.82 37.17
N ASN A 475 -6.87 -17.03 37.59
CA ASN A 475 -7.48 -18.29 37.14
C ASN A 475 -8.49 -18.87 38.13
N CYS A 476 -8.32 -18.58 39.42
CA CYS A 476 -9.18 -19.09 40.47
C CYS A 476 -9.21 -18.14 41.68
N ALA A 477 -10.35 -18.11 42.35
CA ALA A 477 -10.55 -17.33 43.55
C ALA A 477 -11.36 -18.11 44.58
N ILE A 478 -11.01 -17.92 45.86
CA ILE A 478 -11.85 -18.38 46.96
C ILE A 478 -12.83 -17.27 47.28
N LEU A 479 -14.10 -17.45 46.91
CA LEU A 479 -15.18 -16.53 47.28
C LEU A 479 -15.52 -16.77 48.75
N ARG A 480 -15.41 -15.72 49.58
CA ARG A 480 -15.73 -15.75 51.01
C ARG A 480 -16.96 -14.93 51.31
N LEU A 481 -17.96 -15.58 51.91
CA LEU A 481 -19.06 -14.92 52.61
C LEU A 481 -18.66 -14.80 54.08
N GLN A 482 -18.52 -13.57 54.55
CA GLN A 482 -18.06 -13.24 55.90
C GLN A 482 -19.21 -12.63 56.70
N ALA A 483 -19.62 -13.30 57.78
CA ALA A 483 -20.51 -12.74 58.78
C ALA A 483 -19.71 -11.83 59.72
N GLY A 484 -20.32 -10.71 60.12
CA GLY A 484 -19.78 -9.80 61.13
C GLY A 484 -19.66 -10.47 62.49
N THR A 485 -20.59 -11.37 62.82
CA THR A 485 -20.57 -12.14 64.07
C THR A 485 -20.45 -13.63 63.81
N THR A 486 -21.50 -14.29 63.26
CA THR A 486 -21.53 -15.74 63.07
C THR A 486 -22.55 -16.17 62.01
N PHE A 487 -22.33 -17.34 61.42
CA PHE A 487 -23.39 -18.11 60.77
C PHE A 487 -23.93 -19.22 61.69
N GLY A 488 -25.21 -19.54 61.61
CA GLY A 488 -25.83 -20.64 62.36
C GLY A 488 -25.34 -22.03 61.93
N GLY A 489 -25.35 -23.00 62.85
CA GLY A 489 -24.88 -24.38 62.63
C GLY A 489 -23.41 -24.61 63.02
N SER A 490 -22.84 -25.77 62.68
CA SER A 490 -21.46 -26.17 63.03
C SER A 490 -20.41 -25.75 61.98
N ALA A 491 -19.21 -25.38 62.41
CA ALA A 491 -18.06 -25.20 61.52
C ALA A 491 -17.69 -26.53 60.82
N GLY A 492 -17.18 -26.45 59.59
CA GLY A 492 -16.87 -27.61 58.75
C GLY A 492 -18.05 -28.12 57.93
N SER A 493 -19.29 -27.64 58.15
CA SER A 493 -20.44 -28.07 57.36
C SER A 493 -20.36 -27.59 55.91
N VAL A 494 -20.84 -28.43 55.00
CA VAL A 494 -20.88 -28.17 53.56
C VAL A 494 -22.31 -27.87 53.12
N GLY A 495 -22.48 -27.08 52.06
CA GLY A 495 -23.79 -26.68 51.59
C GLY A 495 -23.78 -25.93 50.26
N ASN A 496 -24.97 -25.51 49.84
CA ASN A 496 -25.19 -24.80 48.59
C ASN A 496 -25.54 -23.34 48.85
N LEU A 497 -24.98 -22.43 48.06
CA LEU A 497 -25.43 -21.04 48.00
C LEU A 497 -26.59 -20.93 47.01
N TYR A 498 -27.71 -20.43 47.48
CA TYR A 498 -28.87 -20.08 46.66
C TYR A 498 -28.98 -18.56 46.55
N MET A 499 -29.35 -18.09 45.37
CA MET A 499 -29.51 -16.67 45.04
C MET A 499 -30.89 -16.44 44.42
N GLY A 500 -31.59 -15.40 44.88
CA GLY A 500 -32.84 -14.97 44.28
C GLY A 500 -32.65 -14.44 42.85
N SER A 501 -33.75 -14.11 42.18
CA SER A 501 -33.77 -13.73 40.75
C SER A 501 -32.92 -12.52 40.39
N SER A 502 -32.68 -11.61 41.34
CA SER A 502 -31.89 -10.38 41.15
C SER A 502 -30.52 -10.44 41.81
N ALA A 503 -30.27 -11.42 42.68
CA ALA A 503 -29.00 -11.57 43.38
C ALA A 503 -27.89 -12.05 42.43
N TYR A 504 -26.70 -11.48 42.58
CA TYR A 504 -25.52 -11.95 41.85
C TYR A 504 -24.22 -11.66 42.59
N ILE A 505 -23.21 -12.45 42.20
CA ILE A 505 -21.81 -12.22 42.51
C ILE A 505 -21.05 -12.24 41.18
N ALA A 506 -20.08 -11.37 41.05
CA ALA A 506 -19.20 -11.30 39.90
C ALA A 506 -17.77 -11.03 40.35
N PHE A 507 -16.83 -11.42 39.50
CA PHE A 507 -15.45 -11.00 39.57
C PHE A 507 -15.21 -9.91 38.53
N GLN A 508 -14.55 -8.83 38.94
CA GLN A 508 -14.24 -7.71 38.07
C GLN A 508 -12.75 -7.36 38.13
N ALA A 509 -12.22 -7.05 36.97
CA ALA A 509 -10.90 -6.50 36.71
C ALA A 509 -11.07 -5.55 35.52
N GLU A 510 -11.84 -4.49 35.67
CA GLU A 510 -12.06 -3.47 34.62
C GLU A 510 -11.15 -2.25 34.83
N ILE A 511 -10.96 -1.42 33.79
CA ILE A 511 -10.06 -0.24 33.75
C ILE A 511 -10.82 1.01 33.37
#